data_AF-A0A067TME8-F1
#
_entry.id   AF-A0A067TME8-F1
#
_cell.length_a   1.000
_cell.length_b   1.000
_cell.length_c   1.000
_cell.angle_alpha   90.00
_cell.angle_beta   90.00
_cell.angle_gamma   90.00
#
_symmetry.space_group_name_H-M   'P 1'
#
loop_
_entity.id
_entity.type
_entity.pdbx_description
1 polymer ?
#
loop_
_entity_poly.entity_id
_entity_poly.type
_entity_poly.pdbx_seq_one_letter_code
_entity_poly.pdbx_strand_id
1 'polypeptide(L)'
;MSSEELLLAYNALLRLRDSLAYEDFVEADRNELSAVTPEQRLDIRQRLQQPPLSKISYENLLEMKITLSGVLSLKPNSMDRLAKTTSLAQNELWSSANLYRHLNYLDGTVPQGTGTDARPWIDAFFFRASAMLPPDKRMILTNGHTVPAMTVNPLNRLTVDYIAIVTNQCTASSVLRSPNHDMLRMYMLSGFLFIEARGFPLSADIPRAVSEMYASGKILQRKFLRGALTNGREWIFLLIKFNDDYEGASYMQSALIEFRSLRDFDGRVEAATPWPDVIAAILSDWASFILICMTIC
;
A
#
# COMPACT_ATOMS: atom_id res chain seq x y z
N MET A 1 -24.38 6.81 -23.51
CA MET A 1 -24.04 7.57 -22.28
C MET A 1 -24.75 8.90 -22.35
N SER A 2 -25.68 9.16 -21.44
CA SER A 2 -26.51 10.38 -21.46
C SER A 2 -25.73 11.59 -20.91
N SER A 3 -26.21 12.81 -21.18
CA SER A 3 -25.57 14.02 -20.65
C SER A 3 -25.61 14.10 -19.12
N GLU A 4 -26.62 13.50 -18.48
CA GLU A 4 -26.74 13.41 -17.03
C GLU A 4 -25.73 12.43 -16.43
N GLU A 5 -25.53 11.26 -17.06
CA GLU A 5 -24.52 10.28 -16.66
C GLU A 5 -23.11 10.89 -16.72
N LEU A 6 -22.85 11.72 -17.72
CA LEU A 6 -21.55 12.38 -17.92
C LEU A 6 -21.29 13.46 -16.87
N LEU A 7 -22.32 14.23 -16.50
CA LEU A 7 -22.23 15.23 -15.43
C LEU A 7 -22.06 14.57 -14.05
N LEU A 8 -22.76 13.47 -13.80
CA LEU A 8 -22.58 12.68 -12.57
C LEU A 8 -21.16 12.10 -12.49
N ALA A 9 -20.66 11.51 -13.58
CA ALA A 9 -19.29 11.00 -13.64
C ALA A 9 -18.26 12.12 -13.43
N TYR A 10 -18.46 13.29 -14.04
CA TYR A 10 -17.58 14.45 -13.87
C TYR A 10 -17.55 14.95 -12.42
N ASN A 11 -18.71 15.12 -11.78
CA ASN A 11 -18.78 15.53 -10.38
C ASN A 11 -18.19 14.48 -9.44
N ALA A 12 -18.39 13.19 -9.75
CA ALA A 12 -17.79 12.09 -9.01
C ALA A 12 -16.26 12.06 -9.17
N LEU A 13 -15.73 12.40 -10.35
CA LEU A 13 -14.29 12.57 -10.59
C LEU A 13 -13.73 13.79 -9.86
N LEU A 14 -14.46 14.90 -9.78
CA LEU A 14 -14.05 16.06 -8.97
C LEU A 14 -13.98 15.70 -7.49
N ARG A 15 -15.01 15.03 -6.94
CA ARG A 15 -14.98 14.53 -5.56
C ARG A 15 -13.84 13.54 -5.33
N LEU A 16 -13.60 12.65 -6.30
CA LEU A 16 -12.50 11.71 -6.23
C LEU A 16 -11.16 12.44 -6.20
N ARG A 17 -10.93 13.39 -7.11
CA ARG A 17 -9.72 14.22 -7.12
C ARG A 17 -9.57 14.99 -5.80
N ASP A 18 -10.65 15.53 -5.26
CA ASP A 18 -10.60 16.26 -3.99
C ASP A 18 -10.41 15.30 -2.79
N SER A 19 -10.70 14.01 -2.96
CA SER A 19 -10.42 12.94 -1.99
C SER A 19 -9.02 12.31 -2.14
N LEU A 20 -8.46 12.35 -3.36
CA LEU A 20 -7.15 11.81 -3.74
C LEU A 20 -6.19 12.96 -3.93
N ALA A 21 -5.42 13.24 -2.90
CA ALA A 21 -4.44 14.27 -3.01
C ALA A 21 -3.13 13.63 -3.51
N TYR A 22 -2.80 13.89 -4.77
CA TYR A 22 -1.55 13.50 -5.42
C TYR A 22 -0.51 14.61 -5.24
N GLU A 23 0.77 14.24 -5.19
CA GLU A 23 1.87 15.19 -5.38
C GLU A 23 1.94 15.58 -6.86
N ASP A 24 1.42 16.75 -7.21
CA ASP A 24 1.78 17.40 -8.47
C ASP A 24 3.23 17.88 -8.34
N PHE A 25 4.17 17.20 -8.99
CA PHE A 25 5.58 17.59 -9.04
C PHE A 25 5.72 18.92 -9.77
N VAL A 26 5.78 20.01 -9.01
CA VAL A 26 6.33 21.28 -9.48
C VAL A 26 7.85 21.16 -9.37
N GLU A 27 8.56 21.27 -10.50
CA GLU A 27 10.03 21.32 -10.52
C GLU A 27 10.53 22.41 -9.56
N ALA A 28 11.11 21.99 -8.44
CA ALA A 28 11.70 22.90 -7.46
C ALA A 28 13.05 23.44 -7.96
N ASP A 29 13.25 24.73 -7.72
CA ASP A 29 14.40 25.53 -8.10
C ASP A 29 15.72 25.00 -7.49
N ARG A 30 16.79 24.94 -8.29
CA ARG A 30 18.01 24.14 -8.05
C ARG A 30 18.99 24.68 -7.01
N ASN A 31 18.64 25.74 -6.28
CA ASN A 31 19.63 26.51 -5.51
C ASN A 31 19.77 26.17 -4.01
N GLU A 32 19.05 25.20 -3.46
CA GLU A 32 19.19 24.78 -2.06
C GLU A 32 19.84 23.39 -1.93
N LEU A 33 21.11 23.24 -2.34
CA LEU A 33 21.89 22.01 -2.13
C LEU A 33 23.20 22.30 -1.39
N SER A 34 23.13 22.57 -0.08
CA SER A 34 24.34 22.68 0.74
C SER A 34 24.13 22.31 2.22
N ALA A 35 23.89 21.03 2.54
CA ALA A 35 24.12 20.48 3.90
C ALA A 35 24.07 18.94 3.98
N VAL A 36 24.87 18.20 3.20
CA VAL A 36 25.07 16.76 3.44
C VAL A 36 26.48 16.52 3.95
N THR A 37 26.62 16.01 5.17
CA THR A 37 27.93 15.79 5.79
C THR A 37 28.71 14.65 5.09
N PRO A 38 30.05 14.68 5.10
CA PRO A 38 30.87 13.64 4.46
C PRO A 38 30.60 12.22 4.98
N GLU A 39 30.25 12.10 6.26
CA GLU A 39 29.93 10.83 6.93
C GLU A 39 28.62 10.22 6.40
N GLN A 40 27.60 11.06 6.18
CA GLN A 40 26.33 10.63 5.55
C GLN A 40 26.55 10.17 4.10
N ARG A 41 27.50 10.77 3.38
CA ARG A 41 27.86 10.33 2.02
C ARG A 41 28.55 8.97 2.00
N LEU A 42 29.29 8.62 3.05
CA LEU A 42 30.01 7.36 3.16
C LEU A 42 29.07 6.19 3.52
N ASP A 43 28.13 6.39 4.45
CA ASP A 43 27.10 5.39 4.80
C ASP A 43 26.14 5.12 3.62
N ILE A 44 25.77 6.17 2.87
CA ILE A 44 24.97 6.01 1.63
C ILE A 44 25.75 5.21 0.58
N ARG A 45 27.06 5.45 0.39
CA ARG A 45 27.90 4.70 -0.56
C ARG A 45 28.06 3.23 -0.18
N GLN A 46 28.24 2.92 1.11
CA GLN A 46 28.38 1.53 1.56
C GLN A 46 27.07 0.74 1.44
N ARG A 47 25.91 1.39 1.62
CA ARG A 47 24.59 0.74 1.45
C ARG A 47 24.18 0.57 -0.01
N LEU A 48 24.60 1.47 -0.90
CA LEU A 48 24.41 1.34 -2.35
C LEU A 48 25.27 0.22 -2.98
N GLN A 49 26.25 -0.33 -2.24
CA GLN A 49 27.05 -1.48 -2.67
C GLN A 49 26.48 -2.83 -2.20
N GLN A 50 25.32 -2.85 -1.51
CA GLN A 50 24.64 -4.12 -1.25
C GLN A 50 24.21 -4.74 -2.59
N PRO A 51 24.39 -6.06 -2.76
CA PRO A 51 23.93 -6.74 -3.97
C PRO A 51 22.46 -6.43 -4.19
N PRO A 52 22.01 -6.28 -5.46
CA PRO A 52 20.61 -6.02 -5.74
C PRO A 52 19.75 -7.06 -5.00
N LEU A 53 18.80 -6.58 -4.18
CA LEU A 53 17.89 -7.38 -3.33
C LEU A 53 16.99 -8.34 -4.13
N SER A 54 17.26 -8.56 -5.41
CA SER A 54 16.51 -9.39 -6.34
C SER A 54 16.52 -10.89 -6.01
N LYS A 55 17.29 -11.34 -5.01
CA LYS A 55 17.31 -12.75 -4.56
C LYS A 55 17.50 -12.87 -3.05
N ILE A 56 16.55 -12.36 -2.29
CA ILE A 56 16.48 -12.64 -0.85
C ILE A 56 15.77 -13.97 -0.67
N SER A 57 16.38 -14.89 0.07
CA SER A 57 15.81 -16.18 0.40
C SER A 57 15.35 -16.23 1.86
N TYR A 58 14.70 -17.34 2.26
CA TYR A 58 14.30 -17.54 3.65
C TYR A 58 15.51 -17.70 4.58
N GLU A 59 16.63 -18.22 4.08
CA GLU A 59 17.89 -18.32 4.84
C GLU A 59 18.39 -16.92 5.23
N ASN A 60 18.30 -15.94 4.31
CA ASN A 60 18.65 -14.56 4.64
C ASN A 60 17.76 -13.97 5.73
N LEU A 61 16.45 -14.31 5.76
CA LEU A 61 15.58 -13.89 6.86
C LEU A 61 16.05 -14.47 8.20
N LEU A 62 16.46 -15.74 8.23
CA LEU A 62 16.99 -16.37 9.44
C LEU A 62 18.30 -15.72 9.92
N GLU A 63 19.20 -15.39 9.00
CA GLU A 63 20.42 -14.62 9.30
C GLU A 63 20.10 -13.25 9.92
N MET A 64 19.02 -12.61 9.46
CA MET A 64 18.49 -11.37 10.02
C MET A 64 17.69 -11.58 11.33
N LYS A 65 17.61 -12.81 11.85
CA LYS A 65 16.79 -13.20 13.01
C LYS A 65 15.31 -12.86 12.81
N ILE A 66 14.81 -13.02 11.58
CA ILE A 66 13.42 -12.84 11.21
C ILE A 66 12.77 -14.21 11.01
N THR A 67 11.73 -14.52 11.78
CA THR A 67 11.08 -15.83 11.76
C THR A 67 9.58 -15.74 11.46
N LEU A 68 9.04 -16.75 10.77
CA LEU A 68 7.59 -16.90 10.61
C LEU A 68 6.99 -17.33 11.96
N SER A 69 5.98 -16.60 12.41
CA SER A 69 5.34 -16.80 13.72
C SER A 69 3.87 -17.19 13.65
N GLY A 70 3.23 -17.12 12.48
CA GLY A 70 1.83 -17.49 12.35
C GLY A 70 1.19 -17.10 11.03
N VAL A 71 -0.11 -17.36 10.95
CA VAL A 71 -0.96 -17.07 9.78
C VAL A 71 -2.00 -16.02 10.17
N LEU A 72 -2.20 -15.04 9.30
CA LEU A 72 -3.26 -14.05 9.44
C LEU A 72 -4.57 -14.63 8.92
N SER A 73 -5.61 -14.51 9.73
CA SER A 73 -6.98 -14.88 9.38
C SER A 73 -7.90 -13.68 9.48
N LEU A 74 -8.97 -13.70 8.70
CA LEU A 74 -10.03 -12.72 8.84
C LEU A 74 -10.70 -12.88 10.20
N LYS A 75 -11.08 -11.75 10.82
CA LYS A 75 -11.87 -11.78 12.06
C LYS A 75 -13.21 -12.49 11.81
N PRO A 76 -13.79 -13.16 12.82
CA PRO A 76 -15.06 -13.90 12.65
C PRO A 76 -16.22 -13.05 12.13
N ASN A 77 -16.23 -11.76 12.43
CA ASN A 77 -17.25 -10.80 11.99
C ASN A 77 -16.87 -10.06 10.69
N SER A 78 -15.93 -10.59 9.89
CA SER A 78 -15.44 -9.93 8.68
C SER A 78 -16.55 -9.67 7.66
N MET A 79 -17.51 -10.59 7.53
CA MET A 79 -18.62 -10.45 6.58
C MET A 79 -19.59 -9.33 6.97
N ASP A 80 -19.92 -9.19 8.25
CA ASP A 80 -20.77 -8.09 8.72
C ASP A 80 -20.08 -6.74 8.53
N ARG A 81 -18.76 -6.70 8.79
CA ARG A 81 -17.94 -5.51 8.57
C ARG A 81 -17.90 -5.16 7.08
N LEU A 82 -17.75 -6.16 6.21
CA LEU A 82 -17.76 -5.99 4.76
C LEU A 82 -19.09 -5.41 4.28
N ALA A 83 -20.22 -5.97 4.72
CA ALA A 83 -21.54 -5.45 4.35
C ALA A 83 -21.71 -3.98 4.78
N LYS A 84 -21.24 -3.62 5.98
CA LYS A 84 -21.29 -2.26 6.50
C LYS A 84 -20.37 -1.30 5.73
N THR A 85 -19.16 -1.72 5.37
CA THR A 85 -18.24 -0.84 4.64
C THR A 85 -18.63 -0.72 3.17
N THR A 86 -19.22 -1.76 2.58
CA THR A 86 -19.74 -1.71 1.22
C THR A 86 -20.89 -0.70 1.10
N SER A 87 -21.75 -0.57 2.11
CA SER A 87 -22.85 0.41 2.10
C SER A 87 -22.39 1.86 2.27
N LEU A 88 -21.30 2.11 3.02
CA LEU A 88 -20.77 3.48 3.23
C LEU A 88 -20.40 4.19 1.92
N ALA A 89 -19.96 3.44 0.90
CA ALA A 89 -19.45 3.97 -0.36
C ALA A 89 -20.33 3.59 -1.56
N GLN A 90 -21.58 3.18 -1.33
CA GLN A 90 -22.46 2.69 -2.41
C GLN A 90 -22.78 3.78 -3.45
N ASN A 91 -22.82 5.05 -3.02
CA ASN A 91 -23.14 6.20 -3.86
C ASN A 91 -21.90 6.98 -4.34
N GLU A 92 -20.70 6.49 -4.03
CA GLU A 92 -19.44 7.13 -4.43
C GLU A 92 -18.94 6.60 -5.79
N LEU A 93 -18.01 7.31 -6.41
CA LEU A 93 -17.42 6.90 -7.70
C LEU A 93 -16.84 5.49 -7.63
N TRP A 94 -16.12 5.19 -6.54
CA TRP A 94 -15.58 3.86 -6.26
C TRP A 94 -16.52 3.05 -5.39
N SER A 95 -17.77 2.91 -5.83
CA SER A 95 -18.69 1.91 -5.30
C SER A 95 -18.19 0.48 -5.60
N SER A 96 -18.73 -0.53 -4.91
CA SER A 96 -18.41 -1.93 -5.22
C SER A 96 -18.68 -2.24 -6.70
N ALA A 97 -19.87 -1.90 -7.19
CA ALA A 97 -20.23 -2.11 -8.60
C ALA A 97 -19.23 -1.46 -9.58
N ASN A 98 -18.75 -0.24 -9.29
CA ASN A 98 -17.79 0.44 -10.15
C ASN A 98 -16.38 -0.14 -10.05
N LEU A 99 -15.95 -0.59 -8.87
CA LEU A 99 -14.71 -1.36 -8.74
C LEU A 99 -14.76 -2.62 -9.61
N TYR A 100 -15.81 -3.42 -9.51
CA TYR A 100 -15.94 -4.67 -10.29
C TYR A 100 -15.92 -4.41 -11.79
N ARG A 101 -16.64 -3.37 -12.27
CA ARG A 101 -16.58 -2.94 -13.68
C ARG A 101 -15.17 -2.55 -14.10
N HIS A 102 -14.45 -1.80 -13.26
CA HIS A 102 -13.09 -1.38 -13.55
C HIS A 102 -12.13 -2.56 -13.59
N LEU A 103 -12.23 -3.51 -12.64
CA LEU A 103 -11.40 -4.71 -12.63
C LEU A 103 -11.66 -5.59 -13.86
N ASN A 104 -12.92 -5.74 -14.31
CA ASN A 104 -13.23 -6.44 -15.55
C ASN A 104 -12.63 -5.74 -16.78
N TYR A 105 -12.66 -4.40 -16.80
CA TYR A 105 -12.00 -3.62 -17.84
C TYR A 105 -10.48 -3.85 -17.84
N LEU A 106 -9.84 -3.82 -16.68
CA LEU A 106 -8.41 -4.11 -16.54
C LEU A 106 -8.09 -5.54 -16.97
N ASP A 107 -8.96 -6.52 -16.68
CA ASP A 107 -8.76 -7.91 -17.08
C ASP A 107 -8.71 -8.08 -18.60
N GLY A 108 -9.49 -7.28 -19.33
CA GLY A 108 -9.51 -7.29 -20.80
C GLY A 108 -8.43 -6.44 -21.46
N THR A 109 -7.76 -5.54 -20.72
CA THR A 109 -6.85 -4.52 -21.30
C THR A 109 -5.40 -4.63 -20.82
N VAL A 110 -5.16 -5.16 -19.63
CA VAL A 110 -3.83 -5.30 -19.05
C VAL A 110 -3.32 -6.73 -19.25
N PRO A 111 -2.23 -6.94 -20.03
CA PRO A 111 -1.66 -8.26 -20.24
C PRO A 111 -1.28 -8.97 -18.95
N GLN A 112 -1.57 -10.27 -18.88
CA GLN A 112 -1.11 -11.13 -17.79
C GLN A 112 0.33 -11.56 -18.09
N GLY A 113 1.33 -11.03 -17.39
CA GLY A 113 2.67 -11.61 -17.42
C GLY A 113 3.84 -10.66 -17.22
N THR A 114 3.65 -9.36 -17.35
CA THR A 114 4.68 -8.35 -17.09
C THR A 114 4.41 -7.74 -15.72
N GLY A 115 5.26 -8.05 -14.73
CA GLY A 115 5.13 -7.54 -13.35
C GLY A 115 5.15 -6.01 -13.21
N THR A 116 5.32 -5.27 -14.31
CA THR A 116 5.26 -3.80 -14.39
C THR A 116 3.86 -3.22 -14.49
N ASP A 117 2.84 -4.06 -14.72
CA ASP A 117 1.48 -3.59 -15.01
C ASP A 117 0.49 -3.85 -13.86
N ALA A 118 1.00 -4.10 -12.65
CA ALA A 118 0.18 -4.31 -11.46
C ALA A 118 -0.46 -3.01 -10.95
N ARG A 119 0.11 -1.85 -11.26
CA ARG A 119 -0.29 -0.55 -10.69
C ARG A 119 -1.76 -0.19 -10.90
N PRO A 120 -2.33 -0.28 -12.12
CA PRO A 120 -3.73 0.07 -12.32
C PRO A 120 -4.68 -0.77 -11.46
N TRP A 121 -4.32 -2.04 -11.22
CA TRP A 121 -5.07 -2.93 -10.33
C TRP A 121 -4.96 -2.47 -8.88
N ILE A 122 -3.72 -2.22 -8.42
CA ILE A 122 -3.43 -1.77 -7.06
C ILE A 122 -4.16 -0.45 -6.76
N ASP A 123 -4.07 0.52 -7.67
CA ASP A 123 -4.73 1.83 -7.56
C ASP A 123 -6.24 1.69 -7.43
N ALA A 124 -6.88 0.82 -8.23
CA ALA A 124 -8.31 0.57 -8.15
C ALA A 124 -8.75 0.09 -6.75
N PHE A 125 -7.97 -0.79 -6.13
CA PHE A 125 -8.23 -1.25 -4.76
C PHE A 125 -8.06 -0.15 -3.72
N PHE A 126 -7.05 0.72 -3.87
CA PHE A 126 -6.87 1.86 -2.98
C PHE A 126 -7.96 2.91 -3.10
N PHE A 127 -8.39 3.21 -4.32
CA PHE A 127 -9.47 4.15 -4.54
C PHE A 127 -10.79 3.64 -3.97
N ARG A 128 -11.04 2.33 -4.04
CA ARG A 128 -12.13 1.70 -3.30
C ARG A 128 -11.93 1.85 -1.79
N ALA A 129 -10.75 1.51 -1.28
CA ALA A 129 -10.45 1.56 0.15
C ALA A 129 -10.57 2.97 0.73
N SER A 130 -10.19 4.01 -0.04
CA SER A 130 -10.31 5.42 0.33
C SER A 130 -11.76 5.88 0.36
N ALA A 131 -12.59 5.45 -0.60
CA ALA A 131 -14.02 5.73 -0.61
C ALA A 131 -14.76 5.10 0.60
N MET A 132 -14.23 4.00 1.15
CA MET A 132 -14.77 3.32 2.33
C MET A 132 -14.41 4.01 3.66
N LEU A 133 -13.60 5.07 3.64
CA LEU A 133 -13.21 5.79 4.84
C LEU A 133 -14.32 6.71 5.36
N PRO A 134 -14.32 7.01 6.68
CA PRO A 134 -15.18 8.05 7.23
C PRO A 134 -14.97 9.42 6.54
N PRO A 135 -15.99 10.29 6.46
CA PRO A 135 -15.91 11.57 5.75
C PRO A 135 -14.83 12.54 6.25
N ASP A 136 -14.39 12.41 7.51
CA ASP A 136 -13.33 13.23 8.11
C ASP A 136 -11.91 12.71 7.83
N LYS A 137 -11.79 11.53 7.20
CA LYS A 137 -10.54 10.86 6.90
C LYS A 137 -10.20 10.92 5.42
N ARG A 138 -8.90 10.94 5.13
CA ARG A 138 -8.34 10.85 3.79
C ARG A 138 -7.22 9.82 3.78
N MET A 139 -7.15 9.07 2.68
CA MET A 139 -6.02 8.21 2.38
C MET A 139 -5.03 8.98 1.52
N ILE A 140 -3.78 9.01 1.94
CA ILE A 140 -2.66 9.51 1.14
C ILE A 140 -1.92 8.29 0.63
N LEU A 141 -1.77 8.19 -0.68
CA LEU A 141 -0.96 7.17 -1.33
C LEU A 141 0.31 7.84 -1.85
N THR A 142 1.44 7.51 -1.24
CA THR A 142 2.76 7.98 -1.69
C THR A 142 3.47 6.83 -2.37
N ASN A 143 3.82 7.01 -3.64
CA ASN A 143 4.64 6.04 -4.36
C ASN A 143 6.06 6.16 -3.82
N GLY A 144 6.66 5.05 -3.40
CA GLY A 144 8.06 5.01 -2.96
C GLY A 144 9.07 5.08 -4.11
N HIS A 145 8.63 5.46 -5.31
CA HIS A 145 9.48 5.45 -6.49
C HIS A 145 10.60 6.47 -6.39
N THR A 146 11.80 5.90 -6.49
CA THR A 146 13.12 6.52 -6.57
C THR A 146 13.16 7.57 -7.68
N VAL A 147 13.03 8.84 -7.32
CA VAL A 147 13.65 9.90 -8.11
C VAL A 147 15.16 9.55 -8.21
N PRO A 148 15.78 9.58 -9.40
CA PRO A 148 17.21 9.33 -9.55
C PRO A 148 17.98 10.18 -8.53
N ALA A 149 19.00 9.59 -7.89
CA ALA A 149 19.68 10.05 -6.68
C ALA A 149 20.44 11.40 -6.77
N MET A 150 19.93 12.40 -7.49
CA MET A 150 20.45 13.77 -7.47
C MET A 150 19.81 14.62 -6.38
N THR A 151 18.61 14.27 -5.91
CA THR A 151 17.95 14.90 -4.75
C THR A 151 17.79 13.87 -3.64
N VAL A 152 18.52 14.07 -2.54
CA VAL A 152 18.46 13.22 -1.34
C VAL A 152 17.15 13.51 -0.60
N ASN A 153 16.02 13.00 -1.12
CA ASN A 153 14.79 12.95 -0.33
C ASN A 153 14.92 11.79 0.68
N PRO A 154 14.78 12.02 1.99
CA PRO A 154 14.84 10.95 3.00
C PRO A 154 13.80 9.84 2.79
N LEU A 155 12.71 10.08 2.05
CA LEU A 155 11.76 9.05 1.60
C LEU A 155 12.38 7.99 0.68
N ASN A 156 13.40 8.35 -0.10
CA ASN A 156 14.11 7.43 -1.01
C ASN A 156 14.88 6.33 -0.26
N ARG A 157 14.88 6.36 1.08
CA ARG A 157 15.46 5.32 1.94
C ARG A 157 14.49 4.18 2.24
N LEU A 158 13.18 4.39 2.03
CA LEU A 158 12.20 3.33 2.18
C LEU A 158 12.24 2.48 0.91
N THR A 159 12.39 1.18 1.09
CA THR A 159 12.56 0.21 0.00
C THR A 159 11.21 -0.36 -0.47
N VAL A 160 10.11 0.36 -0.24
CA VAL A 160 8.74 -0.10 -0.54
C VAL A 160 8.19 0.64 -1.74
N ASP A 161 7.30 0.00 -2.48
CA ASP A 161 6.74 0.57 -3.71
C ASP A 161 5.62 1.58 -3.43
N TYR A 162 4.82 1.36 -2.39
CA TYR A 162 3.81 2.33 -1.94
C TYR A 162 3.69 2.41 -0.42
N ILE A 163 3.23 3.57 0.02
CA ILE A 163 2.86 3.85 1.39
C ILE A 163 1.45 4.42 1.36
N ALA A 164 0.52 3.79 2.07
CA ALA A 164 -0.80 4.35 2.31
C ALA A 164 -0.93 4.81 3.77
N ILE A 165 -1.36 6.05 3.97
CA ILE A 165 -1.57 6.64 5.30
C ILE A 165 -3.00 7.16 5.35
N VAL A 166 -3.76 6.77 6.38
CA VAL A 166 -5.06 7.39 6.65
C VAL A 166 -4.92 8.41 7.77
N THR A 167 -5.38 9.62 7.51
CA THR A 167 -5.35 10.72 8.48
C THR A 167 -6.52 11.67 8.27
N ASN A 168 -6.66 12.70 9.11
CA ASN A 168 -7.71 13.71 8.91
C ASN A 168 -7.36 14.65 7.74
N GLN A 169 -8.35 15.35 7.19
CA GLN A 169 -8.18 16.27 6.04
C GLN A 169 -7.06 17.31 6.24
N CYS A 170 -6.98 17.93 7.42
CA CYS A 170 -6.00 18.97 7.72
C CYS A 170 -4.58 18.42 7.69
N THR A 171 -4.37 17.28 8.38
CA THR A 171 -3.09 16.58 8.39
C THR A 171 -2.73 16.06 7.01
N ALA A 172 -3.69 15.53 6.25
CA ALA A 172 -3.41 15.06 4.90
C ALA A 172 -2.87 16.20 4.04
N SER A 173 -3.54 17.35 4.08
CA SER A 173 -3.12 18.57 3.37
C SER A 173 -1.70 19.01 3.77
N SER A 174 -1.34 18.89 5.04
CA SER A 174 0.02 19.21 5.50
C SER A 174 1.06 18.21 5.01
N VAL A 175 0.76 16.90 5.03
CA VAL A 175 1.67 15.84 4.58
C VAL A 175 2.03 16.04 3.10
N LEU A 176 1.06 16.39 2.26
CA LEU A 176 1.26 16.55 0.82
C LEU A 176 2.02 17.81 0.46
N ARG A 177 1.86 18.89 1.25
CA ARG A 177 2.59 20.13 1.03
C ARG A 177 4.06 20.00 1.40
N SER A 178 4.40 19.11 2.31
CA SER A 178 5.76 18.97 2.85
C SER A 178 5.98 17.53 3.32
N PRO A 179 6.22 16.59 2.40
CA PRO A 179 6.47 15.19 2.73
C PRO A 179 7.85 15.08 3.40
N ASN A 180 7.88 15.28 4.73
CA ASN A 180 9.11 15.14 5.51
C ASN A 180 9.14 13.80 6.25
N HIS A 181 10.35 13.31 6.54
CA HIS A 181 10.55 12.03 7.21
C HIS A 181 9.94 11.97 8.61
N ASP A 182 10.00 13.08 9.36
CA ASP A 182 9.47 13.15 10.71
C ASP A 182 7.94 13.06 10.73
N MET A 183 7.28 13.59 9.70
CA MET A 183 5.84 13.49 9.49
C MET A 183 5.46 12.06 9.14
N LEU A 184 6.18 11.38 8.26
CA LEU A 184 5.92 9.96 8.01
C LEU A 184 6.14 9.14 9.28
N ARG A 185 7.23 9.39 9.99
CA ARG A 185 7.47 8.74 11.27
C ARG A 185 6.33 9.01 12.24
N MET A 186 5.79 10.23 12.30
CA MET A 186 4.66 10.58 13.16
C MET A 186 3.34 9.91 12.73
N TYR A 187 3.01 9.95 11.44
CA TYR A 187 1.70 9.54 10.91
C TYR A 187 1.62 8.08 10.46
N MET A 188 2.76 7.38 10.32
CA MET A 188 2.81 5.93 10.10
C MET A 188 2.27 5.10 11.28
N LEU A 189 1.75 5.73 12.36
CA LEU A 189 0.92 5.04 13.36
C LEU A 189 -0.25 4.28 12.72
N SER A 190 -0.72 4.78 11.58
CA SER A 190 -1.83 4.25 10.79
C SER A 190 -1.37 3.96 9.35
N GLY A 191 -0.08 3.71 9.16
CA GLY A 191 0.50 3.46 7.85
C GLY A 191 0.40 2.00 7.43
N PHE A 192 0.25 1.78 6.13
CA PHE A 192 0.31 0.48 5.48
C PHE A 192 1.36 0.53 4.36
N LEU A 193 2.26 -0.44 4.34
CA LEU A 193 3.31 -0.56 3.32
C LEU A 193 2.94 -1.54 2.21
N PHE A 194 3.27 -1.24 0.96
CA PHE A 194 2.98 -2.13 -0.16
C PHE A 194 4.24 -2.41 -0.94
N ILE A 195 4.34 -3.66 -1.35
CA ILE A 195 5.46 -4.15 -2.14
C ILE A 195 4.88 -4.81 -3.38
N GLU A 196 5.22 -4.24 -4.52
CA GLU A 196 4.89 -4.75 -5.83
C GLU A 196 5.75 -6.00 -6.07
N ALA A 197 5.09 -7.08 -6.46
CA ALA A 197 5.75 -8.34 -6.77
C ALA A 197 6.54 -8.20 -8.08
N ARG A 198 7.77 -8.71 -8.09
CA ARG A 198 8.66 -8.68 -9.25
C ARG A 198 8.60 -9.97 -10.07
N GLY A 199 7.98 -11.03 -9.54
CA GLY A 199 7.91 -12.33 -10.20
C GLY A 199 6.71 -13.17 -9.78
N PHE A 200 6.58 -14.32 -10.46
CA PHE A 200 5.61 -15.36 -10.17
C PHE A 200 6.34 -16.66 -9.79
N PRO A 201 5.84 -17.45 -8.83
CA PRO A 201 4.64 -17.22 -8.02
C PRO A 201 4.84 -16.13 -6.96
N LEU A 202 3.76 -15.47 -6.53
CA LEU A 202 3.81 -14.39 -5.54
C LEU A 202 4.52 -14.79 -4.23
N SER A 203 4.39 -16.04 -3.81
CA SER A 203 5.03 -16.57 -2.60
C SER A 203 6.56 -16.57 -2.64
N ALA A 204 7.17 -16.59 -3.83
CA ALA A 204 8.62 -16.52 -3.98
C ALA A 204 9.20 -15.16 -3.57
N ASP A 205 8.37 -14.12 -3.60
CA ASP A 205 8.76 -12.74 -3.25
C ASP A 205 8.55 -12.39 -1.77
N ILE A 206 7.99 -13.31 -0.96
CA ILE A 206 7.76 -13.08 0.47
C ILE A 206 9.04 -12.70 1.22
N PRO A 207 10.18 -13.40 1.05
CA PRO A 207 11.40 -13.04 1.79
C PRO A 207 11.88 -11.62 1.48
N ARG A 208 11.81 -11.22 0.21
CA ARG A 208 12.13 -9.85 -0.21
C ARG A 208 11.18 -8.86 0.45
N ALA A 209 9.86 -9.09 0.34
CA ALA A 209 8.87 -8.18 0.90
C ALA A 209 9.04 -8.00 2.42
N VAL A 210 9.26 -9.10 3.15
CA VAL A 210 9.51 -9.07 4.60
C VAL A 210 10.78 -8.30 4.93
N SER A 211 11.87 -8.50 4.19
CA SER A 211 13.13 -7.79 4.42
C SER A 211 13.02 -6.28 4.16
N GLU A 212 12.30 -5.87 3.11
CA GLU A 212 12.09 -4.47 2.73
C GLU A 212 11.20 -3.76 3.77
N MET A 213 10.13 -4.44 4.22
CA MET A 213 9.31 -3.97 5.34
C MET A 213 10.13 -3.91 6.65
N TYR A 214 11.00 -4.88 6.93
CA TYR A 214 11.85 -4.89 8.11
C TYR A 214 12.82 -3.70 8.13
N ALA A 215 13.51 -3.46 7.01
CA ALA A 215 14.39 -2.30 6.85
C ALA A 215 13.62 -0.98 7.05
N SER A 216 12.44 -0.88 6.45
CA SER A 216 11.54 0.27 6.61
C SER A 216 11.13 0.47 8.06
N GLY A 217 10.84 -0.60 8.80
CA GLY A 217 10.43 -0.51 10.21
C GLY A 217 11.54 -0.11 11.17
N LYS A 218 12.80 -0.48 10.88
CA LYS A 218 13.95 0.05 11.62
C LYS A 218 14.09 1.56 11.42
N ILE A 219 13.93 2.05 10.18
CA ILE A 219 13.99 3.48 9.86
C ILE A 219 12.85 4.25 10.55
N LEU A 220 11.64 3.71 10.48
CA LEU A 220 10.44 4.32 11.09
C LEU A 220 10.37 4.12 12.62
N GLN A 221 11.26 3.29 13.19
CA GLN A 221 11.28 2.88 14.59
C GLN A 221 9.91 2.37 15.07
N ARG A 222 9.29 1.48 14.29
CA ARG A 222 7.95 0.93 14.59
C ARG A 222 8.02 -0.51 15.10
N LYS A 223 7.32 -0.77 16.20
CA LYS A 223 7.23 -2.11 16.79
C LYS A 223 6.46 -3.08 15.90
N PHE A 224 5.45 -2.58 15.20
CA PHE A 224 4.61 -3.34 14.29
C PHE A 224 4.55 -2.63 12.94
N LEU A 225 4.63 -3.40 11.86
CA LEU A 225 4.38 -2.92 10.52
C LEU A 225 3.41 -3.82 9.79
N ARG A 226 2.49 -3.19 9.08
CA ARG A 226 1.47 -3.83 8.26
C ARG A 226 1.78 -3.58 6.80
N GLY A 227 1.56 -4.59 5.97
CA GLY A 227 1.73 -4.43 4.55
C GLY A 227 1.07 -5.51 3.71
N ALA A 228 1.25 -5.40 2.40
CA ALA A 228 0.85 -6.40 1.44
C ALA A 228 1.90 -6.56 0.34
N LEU A 229 2.06 -7.81 -0.08
CA LEU A 229 2.77 -8.21 -1.28
C LEU A 229 1.72 -8.52 -2.36
N THR A 230 1.83 -7.89 -3.52
CA THR A 230 0.82 -8.04 -4.57
C THR A 230 1.35 -7.81 -5.98
N ASN A 231 0.76 -8.49 -6.96
CA ASN A 231 0.87 -8.20 -8.39
C ASN A 231 -0.42 -7.58 -8.96
N GLY A 232 -1.26 -7.00 -8.09
CA GLY A 232 -2.57 -6.43 -8.43
C GLY A 232 -3.71 -7.45 -8.38
N ARG A 233 -3.49 -8.69 -8.83
CA ARG A 233 -4.51 -9.75 -8.85
C ARG A 233 -4.43 -10.66 -7.63
N GLU A 234 -3.22 -10.99 -7.23
CA GLU A 234 -2.92 -11.83 -6.09
C GLU A 234 -2.42 -10.96 -4.94
N TRP A 235 -2.85 -11.29 -3.72
CA TRP A 235 -2.56 -10.52 -2.52
C TRP A 235 -2.16 -11.43 -1.38
N ILE A 236 -1.04 -11.09 -0.72
CA ILE A 236 -0.62 -11.67 0.56
C ILE A 236 -0.42 -10.52 1.53
N PHE A 237 -1.21 -10.50 2.60
CA PHE A 237 -1.05 -9.53 3.67
C PHE A 237 0.03 -9.98 4.64
N LEU A 238 0.85 -9.04 5.10
CA LEU A 238 2.01 -9.28 5.95
C LEU A 238 1.94 -8.39 7.20
N LEU A 239 2.26 -8.97 8.35
CA LEU A 239 2.40 -8.25 9.62
C LEU A 239 3.78 -8.58 10.21
N ILE A 240 4.62 -7.58 10.38
CA ILE A 240 5.94 -7.70 11.04
C ILE A 240 5.83 -7.17 12.46
N LYS A 241 6.37 -7.92 13.42
CA LYS A 241 6.55 -7.55 14.82
C LYS A 241 8.04 -7.59 15.14
N PHE A 242 8.63 -6.44 15.41
CA PHE A 242 10.04 -6.33 15.79
C PHE A 242 10.27 -6.85 17.22
N ASN A 243 11.48 -7.32 17.51
CA ASN A 243 11.93 -7.58 18.88
C ASN A 243 12.08 -6.26 19.66
N ASP A 244 12.23 -6.31 20.98
CA ASP A 244 12.32 -5.09 21.80
C ASP A 244 13.60 -4.29 21.53
N ASP A 245 14.67 -4.99 21.14
CA ASP A 245 15.97 -4.46 20.76
C ASP A 245 16.07 -4.07 19.28
N TYR A 246 15.04 -4.35 18.47
CA TYR A 246 15.08 -4.22 16.99
C TYR A 246 16.22 -5.02 16.31
N GLU A 247 16.76 -6.03 17.00
CA GLU A 247 17.77 -6.97 16.49
C GLU A 247 17.13 -8.31 16.13
N GLY A 248 16.11 -8.21 15.26
CA GLY A 248 15.31 -9.31 14.77
C GLY A 248 13.82 -8.98 14.75
N ALA A 249 13.05 -9.88 14.17
CA ALA A 249 11.60 -9.75 14.11
C ALA A 249 10.92 -11.12 14.00
N SER A 250 9.61 -11.09 14.14
CA SER A 250 8.73 -12.16 13.71
C SER A 250 7.76 -11.60 12.69
N TYR A 251 7.29 -12.43 11.75
CA TYR A 251 6.25 -12.02 10.82
C TYR A 251 5.12 -13.03 10.75
N MET A 252 3.96 -12.57 10.30
CA MET A 252 2.78 -13.38 9.99
C MET A 252 2.33 -13.04 8.57
N GLN A 253 1.73 -14.00 7.89
CA GLN A 253 1.22 -13.81 6.54
C GLN A 253 -0.20 -14.35 6.39
N SER A 254 -1.02 -13.77 5.52
CA SER A 254 -2.31 -14.34 5.16
C SER A 254 -2.16 -15.52 4.20
N ALA A 255 -3.25 -16.25 3.98
CA ALA A 255 -3.39 -17.06 2.78
C ALA A 255 -3.35 -16.15 1.52
N LEU A 256 -3.05 -16.75 0.37
CA LEU A 256 -3.14 -16.10 -0.93
C LEU A 256 -4.61 -15.73 -1.20
N ILE A 257 -4.87 -14.45 -1.44
CA ILE A 257 -6.17 -13.97 -1.91
C ILE A 257 -6.02 -13.66 -3.39
N GLU A 258 -6.76 -14.38 -4.22
CA GLU A 258 -6.68 -14.26 -5.67
C GLU A 258 -7.96 -13.62 -6.22
N PHE A 259 -7.78 -12.56 -6.99
CA PHE A 259 -8.80 -12.04 -7.88
C PHE A 259 -8.91 -12.95 -9.10
N ARG A 260 -10.07 -13.60 -9.26
CA ARG A 260 -10.43 -14.35 -10.45
C ARG A 260 -11.59 -13.69 -11.15
N SER A 261 -11.47 -13.50 -12.45
CA SER A 261 -12.62 -13.26 -13.30
C SER A 261 -13.16 -14.60 -13.80
N LEU A 262 -14.46 -14.80 -13.69
CA LEU A 262 -15.15 -15.92 -14.32
C LEU A 262 -15.69 -15.45 -15.65
N ARG A 263 -15.53 -16.27 -16.71
CA ARG A 263 -16.27 -16.07 -17.96
C ARG A 263 -17.54 -16.87 -17.89
N ASP A 264 -18.67 -16.21 -18.12
CA ASP A 264 -19.94 -16.91 -18.31
C ASP A 264 -20.01 -17.59 -19.68
N PHE A 265 -21.08 -18.35 -19.92
CA PHE A 265 -21.31 -19.04 -21.19
C PHE A 265 -21.50 -18.08 -22.38
N ASP A 266 -21.87 -16.83 -22.11
CA ASP A 266 -22.04 -15.75 -23.10
C ASP A 266 -20.71 -15.00 -23.36
N GLY A 267 -19.62 -15.42 -22.71
CA GLY A 267 -18.29 -14.81 -22.83
C GLY A 267 -18.14 -13.50 -22.04
N ARG A 268 -19.11 -13.11 -21.23
CA ARG A 268 -19.00 -11.95 -20.33
C ARG A 268 -18.09 -12.30 -19.17
N VAL A 269 -17.21 -11.37 -18.86
CA VAL A 269 -16.25 -11.48 -17.77
C VAL A 269 -16.90 -10.87 -16.52
N GLU A 270 -17.06 -11.68 -15.48
CA GLU A 270 -17.56 -11.26 -14.18
C GLU A 270 -16.51 -11.55 -13.09
N ALA A 271 -16.04 -10.49 -12.44
CA ALA A 271 -15.21 -10.56 -11.25
C ALA A 271 -15.88 -11.39 -10.14
N ALA A 272 -15.16 -12.40 -9.62
CA ALA A 272 -15.67 -13.24 -8.55
C ALA A 272 -15.94 -12.42 -7.28
N THR A 273 -17.17 -12.46 -6.80
CA THR A 273 -17.54 -11.94 -5.48
C THR A 273 -17.12 -12.93 -4.38
N PRO A 274 -16.79 -12.48 -3.16
CA PRO A 274 -16.72 -11.09 -2.66
C PRO A 274 -15.28 -10.52 -2.59
N TRP A 275 -14.30 -11.17 -3.24
CA TRP A 275 -12.88 -10.93 -2.98
C TRP A 275 -12.40 -9.49 -3.21
N PRO A 276 -12.83 -8.78 -4.26
CA PRO A 276 -12.46 -7.38 -4.42
C PRO A 276 -12.84 -6.46 -3.25
N ASP A 277 -14.06 -6.57 -2.74
CA ASP A 277 -14.48 -5.78 -1.58
C ASP A 277 -13.77 -6.25 -0.31
N VAL A 278 -13.47 -7.55 -0.18
CA VAL A 278 -12.68 -8.07 0.96
C VAL A 278 -11.30 -7.44 0.98
N ILE A 279 -10.59 -7.40 -0.16
CA ILE A 279 -9.28 -6.76 -0.27
C ILE A 279 -9.40 -5.29 0.13
N ALA A 280 -10.30 -4.53 -0.51
CA ALA A 280 -10.47 -3.11 -0.21
C ALA A 280 -10.85 -2.84 1.25
N ALA A 281 -11.66 -3.71 1.87
CA ALA A 281 -12.02 -3.62 3.27
C ALA A 281 -10.81 -3.87 4.20
N ILE A 282 -9.94 -4.83 3.88
CA ILE A 282 -8.69 -5.05 4.64
C ILE A 282 -7.79 -3.82 4.53
N LEU A 283 -7.62 -3.28 3.32
CA LEU A 283 -6.81 -2.09 3.07
C LEU A 283 -7.32 -0.88 3.87
N SER A 284 -8.62 -0.64 3.82
CA SER A 284 -9.27 0.45 4.55
C SER A 284 -9.14 0.27 6.07
N ASP A 285 -9.35 -0.95 6.60
CA ASP A 285 -9.22 -1.25 8.03
C ASP A 285 -7.78 -1.09 8.53
N TRP A 286 -6.82 -1.67 7.82
CA TRP A 286 -5.43 -1.69 8.26
C TRP A 286 -4.76 -0.32 8.16
N ALA A 287 -5.12 0.48 7.15
CA ALA A 287 -4.66 1.86 7.04
C ALA A 287 -5.38 2.79 8.03
N SER A 288 -6.60 2.47 8.48
CA SER A 288 -7.32 3.30 9.47
C SER A 288 -6.99 2.97 10.92
N PHE A 289 -6.34 1.83 11.17
CA PHE A 289 -6.11 1.36 12.53
C PHE A 289 -5.01 2.18 13.21
N ILE A 290 -5.43 3.15 14.03
CA ILE A 290 -4.59 3.77 15.05
C ILE A 290 -4.42 2.73 16.15
N LEU A 291 -3.18 2.31 16.41
CA LEU A 291 -2.86 1.56 17.62
C LEU A 291 -2.99 2.53 18.80
N ILE A 292 -4.23 2.83 19.21
CA ILE A 292 -4.49 3.53 20.46
C ILE A 292 -3.88 2.62 21.52
N CYS A 293 -2.87 3.13 22.23
CA CYS A 293 -2.21 2.46 23.32
C CYS A 293 -3.24 1.69 24.14
N MET A 294 -3.16 0.35 24.11
CA MET A 294 -3.66 -0.43 25.23
C MET A 294 -2.77 -0.05 26.40
N THR A 295 -3.23 0.90 27.21
CA THR A 295 -2.81 1.00 28.59
C THR A 295 -3.14 -0.34 29.21
N ILE A 296 -2.11 -1.12 29.51
CA ILE A 296 -2.23 -2.32 30.34
C ILE A 296 -2.70 -1.81 31.70
N CYS A 297 -3.92 -2.19 32.11
CA CYS A 297 -4.26 -2.28 33.53
C CYS A 297 -3.65 -3.57 34.07
#